data_AF-A0A661U139-F1
#
_entry.id   AF-A0A661U139-F1
#
_cell.length_a   1.000
_cell.length_b   1.000
_cell.length_c   1.000
_cell.angle_alpha   90.00
_cell.angle_beta   90.00
_cell.angle_gamma   90.00
#
_symmetry.space_group_name_H-M   'P 1'
#
loop_
_entity.id
_entity.type
_entity.pdbx_description
1 polymer ?
#
loop_
_entity_poly.entity_id
_entity_poly.type
_entity_poly.pdbx_seq_one_letter_code
_entity_poly.pdbx_strand_id
1 'polypeptide(L)'
;MSKLRVLTIISITLPILVMAGTIDLSPIADTYTVPEGGCYGHTTELWVATYSPADHFERTMIKFDLSSFMGQSIDSAVLHLYRFFGCPMGGVTNTDFYHATQDWDEDWDGGHINHGDIIWANTKYDDNGWWETDITELVQAWLNSEYTNNGLVMHAKSGSKLSKFNSREASSNKPYLTLTGSGVAVETQSMGLIKALFR
;
A
#
# COMPACT_ATOMS: atom_id res chain seq x y z
N MET A 1 -59.62 14.63 -30.97
CA MET A 1 -58.36 14.30 -31.67
C MET A 1 -57.20 14.89 -30.89
N SER A 2 -56.60 14.13 -29.96
CA SER A 2 -55.45 14.58 -29.17
C SER A 2 -54.16 14.38 -29.99
N LYS A 3 -53.32 15.42 -30.04
CA LYS A 3 -52.02 15.38 -30.72
C LYS A 3 -51.01 14.70 -29.80
N LEU A 4 -50.56 13.51 -30.18
CA LEU A 4 -49.44 12.81 -29.55
C LEU A 4 -48.15 13.60 -29.86
N ARG A 5 -47.48 14.11 -28.83
CA ARG A 5 -46.15 14.73 -28.97
C ARG A 5 -45.10 13.64 -28.81
N VAL A 6 -44.43 13.29 -29.91
CA VAL A 6 -43.27 12.41 -29.91
C VAL A 6 -42.08 13.21 -29.37
N LEU A 7 -41.53 12.80 -28.24
CA LEU A 7 -40.34 13.37 -27.64
C LEU A 7 -39.12 12.64 -28.21
N THR A 8 -38.42 13.27 -29.16
CA THR A 8 -37.16 12.75 -29.69
C THR A 8 -36.06 13.00 -28.66
N ILE A 9 -35.59 11.94 -27.99
CA ILE A 9 -34.41 12.00 -27.12
C ILE A 9 -33.18 11.92 -28.03
N ILE A 10 -32.54 13.06 -28.27
CA ILE A 10 -31.25 13.13 -28.94
C ILE A 10 -30.21 12.68 -27.92
N SER A 11 -29.70 11.45 -28.06
CA SER A 11 -28.58 10.96 -27.25
C SER A 11 -27.29 11.54 -27.83
N ILE A 12 -26.78 12.59 -27.20
CA ILE A 12 -25.46 13.16 -27.50
C ILE A 12 -24.44 12.31 -26.73
N THR A 13 -23.73 11.42 -27.42
CA THR A 13 -22.55 10.77 -26.86
C THR A 13 -21.38 11.76 -26.90
N LEU A 14 -21.22 12.53 -25.84
CA LEU A 14 -19.96 13.27 -25.61
C LEU A 14 -18.85 12.23 -25.40
N PRO A 15 -17.68 12.33 -26.05
CA PRO A 15 -16.53 11.54 -25.64
C PRO A 15 -16.21 11.95 -24.20
N ILE A 16 -16.43 11.05 -23.25
CA ILE A 16 -16.02 11.24 -21.87
C ILE A 16 -14.50 11.15 -21.90
N LEU A 17 -13.83 12.29 -21.76
CA LEU A 17 -12.41 12.30 -21.47
C LEU A 17 -12.25 11.74 -20.05
N VAL A 18 -11.89 10.47 -19.94
CA VAL A 18 -11.58 9.87 -18.65
C VAL A 18 -10.21 10.39 -18.27
N MET A 19 -10.19 11.40 -17.40
CA MET A 19 -8.96 11.87 -16.78
C MET A 19 -8.51 10.84 -15.74
N ALA A 20 -7.22 10.54 -15.67
CA ALA A 20 -6.68 9.75 -14.57
C ALA A 20 -6.92 10.50 -13.25
N GLY A 21 -7.45 9.80 -12.26
CA GLY A 21 -7.65 10.32 -10.92
C GLY A 21 -6.60 9.77 -9.98
N THR A 22 -6.35 10.48 -8.90
CA THR A 22 -5.41 10.05 -7.85
C THR A 22 -6.15 9.98 -6.52
N ILE A 23 -5.83 8.98 -5.70
CA ILE A 23 -6.31 8.82 -4.33
C ILE A 23 -5.19 8.29 -3.44
N ASP A 24 -5.12 8.80 -2.21
CA ASP A 24 -4.22 8.29 -1.17
C ASP A 24 -5.02 7.39 -0.22
N LEU A 25 -4.53 6.17 -0.03
CA LEU A 25 -5.11 5.16 0.85
C LEU A 25 -4.21 4.95 2.07
N SER A 26 -4.77 5.09 3.27
CA SER A 26 -4.10 4.68 4.50
C SER A 26 -4.10 3.14 4.62
N PRO A 27 -3.05 2.53 5.18
CA PRO A 27 -3.09 1.12 5.54
C PRO A 27 -4.22 0.82 6.53
N ILE A 28 -4.85 -0.33 6.34
CA ILE A 28 -5.84 -0.86 7.29
C ILE A 28 -5.18 -1.62 8.43
N ALA A 29 -3.97 -2.14 8.21
CA ALA A 29 -3.14 -2.77 9.22
C ALA A 29 -1.65 -2.60 8.85
N ASP A 30 -0.79 -2.37 9.84
CA ASP A 30 0.65 -2.58 9.71
C ASP A 30 1.28 -3.14 10.99
N THR A 31 2.42 -3.82 10.84
CA THR A 31 3.19 -4.37 11.96
C THR A 31 4.60 -4.71 11.47
N TYR A 32 5.47 -5.12 12.37
CA TYR A 32 6.68 -5.86 12.00
C TYR A 32 6.74 -7.18 12.75
N THR A 33 7.51 -8.13 12.24
CA THR A 33 7.74 -9.43 12.86
C THR A 33 9.22 -9.67 13.04
N VAL A 34 9.54 -10.48 14.04
CA VAL A 34 10.88 -11.02 14.33
C VAL A 34 10.79 -12.56 14.32
N PRO A 35 11.90 -13.30 14.14
CA PRO A 35 11.88 -14.77 14.09
C PRO A 35 11.26 -15.44 15.32
N GLU A 36 11.48 -14.86 16.50
CA GLU A 36 11.02 -15.36 17.80
C GLU A 36 9.53 -15.12 18.09
N GLY A 37 8.87 -14.28 17.28
CA GLY A 37 7.49 -13.83 17.50
C GLY A 37 7.37 -12.66 18.47
N GLY A 38 6.15 -12.15 18.60
CA GLY A 38 5.81 -10.95 19.36
C GLY A 38 4.74 -10.13 18.64
N CYS A 39 4.03 -9.30 19.41
CA CYS A 39 2.94 -8.47 18.92
C CYS A 39 3.37 -7.00 18.85
N TYR A 40 3.40 -6.44 17.64
CA TYR A 40 3.94 -5.11 17.37
C TYR A 40 3.03 -4.19 16.56
N GLY A 41 1.81 -4.63 16.23
CA GLY A 41 0.90 -3.87 15.37
C GLY A 41 0.33 -2.59 15.99
N HIS A 42 0.52 -2.40 17.30
CA HIS A 42 0.10 -1.17 18.01
C HIS A 42 1.28 -0.24 18.34
N THR A 43 2.47 -0.53 17.81
CA THR A 43 3.65 0.32 18.00
C THR A 43 3.65 1.47 17.00
N THR A 44 4.34 2.57 17.32
CA THR A 44 4.43 3.73 16.42
C THR A 44 5.51 3.59 15.34
N GLU A 45 6.20 2.44 15.28
CA GLU A 45 7.37 2.23 14.43
C GLU A 45 7.39 0.84 13.79
N LEU A 46 7.70 0.81 12.50
CA LEU A 46 7.93 -0.39 11.71
C LEU A 46 9.42 -0.63 11.54
N TRP A 47 9.87 -1.86 11.72
CA TRP A 47 11.28 -2.22 11.66
C TRP A 47 11.56 -3.15 10.48
N VAL A 48 12.74 -2.98 9.88
CA VAL A 48 13.24 -3.92 8.87
C VAL A 48 14.76 -4.04 8.95
N ALA A 49 15.24 -5.28 8.99
CA ALA A 49 16.67 -5.60 8.96
C ALA A 49 16.90 -7.05 8.52
N THR A 50 18.12 -7.33 8.06
CA THR A 50 18.64 -8.69 7.95
C THR A 50 20.14 -8.62 8.20
N TYR A 51 20.51 -8.55 9.47
CA TYR A 51 21.86 -8.27 9.93
C TYR A 51 22.26 -9.20 11.07
N SER A 52 22.78 -10.37 10.70
CA SER A 52 23.23 -11.41 11.63
C SER A 52 24.24 -10.96 12.69
N PRO A 53 25.20 -10.03 12.42
CA PRO A 53 26.18 -9.65 13.45
C PRO A 53 25.59 -9.00 14.71
N ALA A 54 24.35 -8.50 14.64
CA ALA A 54 23.62 -7.96 15.78
C ALA A 54 22.24 -8.60 15.96
N ASP A 55 22.02 -9.78 15.36
CA ASP A 55 20.81 -10.59 15.51
C ASP A 55 19.50 -9.85 15.15
N HIS A 56 19.55 -9.00 14.13
CA HIS A 56 18.39 -8.25 13.65
C HIS A 56 17.82 -8.86 12.37
N PHE A 57 16.57 -9.29 12.42
CA PHE A 57 15.89 -9.99 11.32
C PHE A 57 14.46 -9.49 11.10
N GLU A 58 14.17 -8.25 11.43
CA GLU A 58 12.82 -7.70 11.37
C GLU A 58 12.27 -7.63 9.94
N ARG A 59 10.98 -7.94 9.77
CA ARG A 59 10.23 -7.78 8.52
C ARG A 59 9.00 -6.93 8.76
N THR A 60 8.82 -5.89 7.93
CA THR A 60 7.63 -5.03 7.99
C THR A 60 6.50 -5.60 7.15
N MET A 61 5.27 -5.47 7.64
CA MET A 61 4.04 -5.93 7.00
C MET A 61 3.05 -4.79 6.92
N ILE A 62 2.42 -4.61 5.74
CA ILE A 62 1.45 -3.52 5.51
C ILE A 62 0.30 -4.09 4.67
N LYS A 63 -0.94 -3.76 5.02
CA LYS A 63 -2.16 -4.20 4.33
C LYS A 63 -3.06 -3.03 3.96
N PHE A 64 -3.67 -3.10 2.78
CA PHE A 64 -4.60 -2.10 2.27
C PHE A 64 -5.99 -2.71 1.98
N ASP A 65 -7.04 -1.92 2.17
CA ASP A 65 -8.36 -2.23 1.61
C ASP A 65 -8.44 -1.67 0.19
N LEU A 66 -8.64 -2.57 -0.78
CA LEU A 66 -8.77 -2.24 -2.20
C LEU A 66 -10.13 -2.69 -2.77
N SER A 67 -11.09 -3.04 -1.91
CA SER A 67 -12.38 -3.61 -2.31
C SER A 67 -13.14 -2.75 -3.34
N SER A 68 -13.07 -1.42 -3.23
CA SER A 68 -13.65 -0.47 -4.19
C SER A 68 -12.98 -0.45 -5.57
N PHE A 69 -11.75 -0.96 -5.67
CA PHE A 69 -10.93 -0.92 -6.88
C PHE A 69 -10.83 -2.27 -7.59
N MET A 70 -11.42 -3.32 -7.03
CA MET A 70 -11.32 -4.68 -7.57
C MET A 70 -11.82 -4.74 -9.02
N GLY A 71 -11.04 -5.41 -9.88
CA GLY A 71 -11.30 -5.53 -11.32
C GLY A 71 -10.95 -4.28 -12.14
N GLN A 72 -10.44 -3.21 -11.53
CA GLN A 72 -9.99 -2.03 -12.26
C GLN A 72 -8.54 -2.19 -12.74
N SER A 73 -8.23 -1.55 -13.87
CA SER A 73 -6.85 -1.30 -14.29
C SER A 73 -6.39 0.05 -13.75
N ILE A 74 -5.18 0.07 -13.19
CA ILE A 74 -4.54 1.27 -12.66
C ILE A 74 -3.33 1.65 -13.53
N ASP A 75 -2.99 2.93 -13.51
CA ASP A 75 -1.82 3.47 -14.20
C ASP A 75 -0.57 3.40 -13.29
N SER A 76 -0.75 3.65 -11.99
CA SER A 76 0.32 3.50 -10.99
C SER A 76 -0.19 3.23 -9.58
N ALA A 77 0.64 2.57 -8.77
CA ALA A 77 0.50 2.46 -7.34
C ALA A 77 1.85 2.66 -6.64
N VAL A 78 1.96 3.72 -5.84
CA VAL A 78 3.22 4.11 -5.18
C VAL A 78 3.04 4.08 -3.67
N LEU A 79 3.81 3.21 -3.01
CA LEU A 79 3.86 3.13 -1.54
C LEU A 79 4.79 4.22 -0.99
N HIS A 80 4.27 5.02 -0.06
CA HIS A 80 5.02 6.06 0.62
C HIS A 80 5.32 5.66 2.06
N LEU A 81 6.60 5.58 2.41
CA LEU A 81 7.09 5.27 3.74
C LEU A 81 8.00 6.39 4.25
N TYR A 82 7.80 6.84 5.47
CA TYR A 82 8.70 7.79 6.11
C TYR A 82 9.72 7.07 6.98
N ARG A 83 10.98 7.08 6.56
CA ARG A 83 12.11 6.57 7.35
C ARG A 83 12.59 7.64 8.31
N PHE A 84 12.48 7.41 9.61
CA PHE A 84 12.97 8.36 10.61
C PHE A 84 14.30 7.92 11.25
N PHE A 85 14.69 6.66 11.07
CA PHE A 85 15.94 6.15 11.63
C PHE A 85 16.60 5.13 10.70
N GLY A 86 17.91 5.30 10.55
CA GLY A 86 18.83 4.35 9.97
C GLY A 86 19.98 4.07 10.91
N CYS A 87 20.54 2.85 10.85
CA CYS A 87 21.72 2.52 11.64
C CYS A 87 22.86 3.56 11.45
N PRO A 88 23.29 4.27 12.52
CA PRO A 88 24.21 5.40 12.42
C PRO A 88 25.62 5.04 11.92
N MET A 89 26.03 3.78 12.05
CA MET A 89 27.37 3.31 11.67
C MET A 89 27.58 3.18 10.15
N GLY A 90 26.81 3.91 9.34
CA GLY A 90 26.71 3.72 7.91
C GLY A 90 25.98 2.42 7.59
N GLY A 91 24.85 2.54 6.92
CA GLY A 91 24.03 1.39 6.58
C GLY A 91 22.97 1.79 5.58
N VAL A 92 23.16 1.36 4.35
CA VAL A 92 22.06 1.25 3.39
C VAL A 92 21.21 0.06 3.82
N THR A 93 19.90 0.23 3.81
CA THR A 93 18.97 -0.89 3.93
C THR A 93 18.38 -1.17 2.56
N ASN A 94 18.78 -2.28 1.95
CA ASN A 94 18.19 -2.74 0.71
C ASN A 94 17.03 -3.67 1.06
N THR A 95 15.84 -3.40 0.53
CA THR A 95 14.65 -4.22 0.76
C THR A 95 14.08 -4.75 -0.54
N ASP A 96 13.47 -5.92 -0.45
CA ASP A 96 12.59 -6.50 -1.46
C ASP A 96 11.16 -6.56 -0.88
N PHE A 97 10.18 -6.35 -1.75
CA PHE A 97 8.76 -6.37 -1.41
C PHE A 97 8.10 -7.60 -2.03
N TYR A 98 7.40 -8.35 -1.18
CA TYR A 98 6.73 -9.60 -1.54
C TYR A 98 5.24 -9.49 -1.19
N HIS A 99 4.42 -10.26 -1.89
CA HIS A 99 3.02 -10.48 -1.50
C HIS A 99 2.95 -11.39 -0.26
N ALA A 100 2.11 -11.04 0.72
CA ALA A 100 1.82 -11.86 1.90
C ALA A 100 0.86 -13.02 1.56
N THR A 101 1.30 -14.27 1.68
CA THR A 101 0.49 -15.44 1.27
C THR A 101 -0.39 -16.01 2.38
N GLN A 102 -0.26 -15.50 3.59
CA GLN A 102 -1.15 -15.82 4.71
C GLN A 102 -1.82 -14.56 5.22
N ASP A 103 -3.01 -14.70 5.79
CA ASP A 103 -3.68 -13.60 6.47
C ASP A 103 -3.05 -13.30 7.84
N TRP A 104 -3.26 -12.09 8.33
CA TRP A 104 -2.69 -11.56 9.57
C TRP A 104 -3.43 -10.30 10.02
N ASP A 105 -3.36 -9.95 11.30
CA ASP A 105 -3.87 -8.68 11.85
C ASP A 105 -2.82 -8.02 12.76
N GLU A 106 -3.16 -6.88 13.36
CA GLU A 106 -2.26 -6.11 14.22
C GLU A 106 -2.02 -6.77 15.58
N ASP A 107 -2.82 -7.77 15.94
CA ASP A 107 -2.66 -8.58 17.14
C ASP A 107 -1.77 -9.82 16.90
N TRP A 108 -1.23 -9.99 15.68
CA TRP A 108 -0.32 -11.08 15.32
C TRP A 108 0.87 -11.17 16.29
N ASP A 109 1.01 -12.31 16.96
CA ASP A 109 2.09 -12.59 17.93
C ASP A 109 3.09 -13.66 17.43
N GLY A 110 2.86 -14.22 16.25
CA GLY A 110 3.73 -15.22 15.64
C GLY A 110 5.02 -14.63 15.07
N GLY A 111 5.93 -15.52 14.65
CA GLY A 111 7.11 -15.11 13.89
C GLY A 111 6.78 -14.58 12.50
N HIS A 112 7.77 -14.56 11.60
CA HIS A 112 7.57 -14.12 10.23
C HIS A 112 6.43 -14.83 9.53
N ILE A 113 5.57 -14.04 8.90
CA ILE A 113 4.52 -14.57 8.05
C ILE A 113 5.09 -15.14 6.75
N ASN A 114 4.35 -16.09 6.16
CA ASN A 114 4.64 -16.56 4.81
C ASN A 114 4.40 -15.45 3.78
N HIS A 115 5.32 -15.34 2.82
CA HIS A 115 5.21 -14.48 1.64
C HIS A 115 5.58 -15.27 0.39
N GLY A 116 5.20 -14.77 -0.79
CA GLY A 116 5.54 -15.39 -2.06
C GLY A 116 7.01 -15.20 -2.43
N ASP A 117 7.44 -15.85 -3.51
CA ASP A 117 8.83 -15.82 -3.99
C ASP A 117 9.11 -14.72 -5.03
N ILE A 118 8.06 -14.11 -5.59
CA ILE A 118 8.19 -13.03 -6.57
C ILE A 118 8.56 -11.74 -5.84
N ILE A 119 9.70 -11.15 -6.23
CA ILE A 119 10.08 -9.79 -5.84
C ILE A 119 9.30 -8.82 -6.72
N TRP A 120 8.32 -8.14 -6.15
CA TRP A 120 7.47 -7.19 -6.88
C TRP A 120 8.07 -5.79 -6.96
N ALA A 121 8.86 -5.41 -5.97
CA ALA A 121 9.58 -4.14 -5.94
C ALA A 121 10.83 -4.27 -5.07
N ASN A 122 11.76 -3.32 -5.21
CA ASN A 122 12.90 -3.20 -4.32
C ASN A 122 13.24 -1.73 -4.09
N THR A 123 13.71 -1.41 -2.88
CA THR A 123 14.06 -0.04 -2.50
C THR A 123 15.39 -0.04 -1.74
N LYS A 124 16.18 1.00 -1.97
CA LYS A 124 17.47 1.21 -1.33
C LYS A 124 17.37 2.45 -0.43
N TYR A 125 17.17 2.24 0.87
CA TYR A 125 17.09 3.33 1.84
C TYR A 125 18.50 3.76 2.29
N ASP A 126 18.92 4.96 1.93
CA ASP A 126 20.23 5.51 2.31
C ASP A 126 20.17 6.87 3.04
N ASP A 127 18.98 7.40 3.30
CA ASP A 127 18.75 8.59 4.14
C ASP A 127 17.39 8.56 4.85
N ASN A 128 17.18 9.45 5.82
CA ASN A 128 15.90 9.66 6.48
C ASN A 128 15.00 10.59 5.64
N GLY A 129 13.70 10.36 5.69
CA GLY A 129 12.72 11.13 4.94
C GLY A 129 11.67 10.25 4.27
N TRP A 130 10.92 10.85 3.36
CA TRP A 130 9.95 10.14 2.54
C TRP A 130 10.65 9.32 1.45
N TRP A 131 10.18 8.08 1.31
CA TRP A 131 10.59 7.17 0.27
C TRP A 131 9.38 6.65 -0.47
N GLU A 132 9.53 6.55 -1.79
CA GLU A 132 8.51 6.12 -2.71
C GLU A 132 8.94 4.80 -3.32
N THR A 133 8.06 3.80 -3.25
CA THR A 133 8.29 2.48 -3.84
C THR A 133 7.15 2.19 -4.80
N ASP A 134 7.47 2.07 -6.09
CA ASP A 134 6.51 1.64 -7.09
C ASP A 134 6.16 0.16 -6.86
N ILE A 135 4.89 -0.11 -6.56
CA ILE A 135 4.33 -1.45 -6.37
C ILE A 135 3.16 -1.69 -7.34
N THR A 136 3.14 -0.98 -8.48
CA THR A 136 2.04 -1.00 -9.46
C THR A 136 1.69 -2.42 -9.88
N GLU A 137 2.68 -3.25 -10.22
CA GLU A 137 2.43 -4.62 -10.67
C GLU A 137 1.80 -5.49 -9.58
N LEU A 138 2.24 -5.34 -8.32
CA LEU A 138 1.69 -6.06 -7.18
C LEU A 138 0.24 -5.67 -6.91
N VAL A 139 -0.04 -4.37 -6.91
CA VAL A 139 -1.40 -3.86 -6.71
C VAL A 139 -2.29 -4.31 -7.86
N GLN A 140 -1.82 -4.28 -9.11
CA GLN A 140 -2.61 -4.77 -10.24
C GLN A 140 -2.94 -6.26 -10.09
N ALA A 141 -2.01 -7.09 -9.61
CA ALA A 141 -2.27 -8.51 -9.33
C ALA A 141 -3.34 -8.70 -8.22
N TRP A 142 -3.33 -7.85 -7.19
CA TRP A 142 -4.40 -7.82 -6.18
C TRP A 142 -5.75 -7.45 -6.79
N LEU A 143 -5.82 -6.39 -7.60
CA LEU A 143 -7.06 -5.97 -8.25
C LEU A 143 -7.61 -7.03 -9.21
N ASN A 144 -6.73 -7.82 -9.82
CA ASN A 144 -7.08 -8.98 -10.66
C ASN A 144 -7.59 -10.19 -9.85
N SER A 145 -7.62 -10.10 -8.52
CA SER A 145 -8.00 -11.19 -7.61
C SER A 145 -7.10 -12.43 -7.73
N GLU A 146 -5.84 -12.26 -8.11
CA GLU A 146 -4.85 -13.36 -8.13
C GLU A 146 -4.51 -13.82 -6.71
N TYR A 147 -4.70 -12.93 -5.72
CA TYR A 147 -4.48 -13.18 -4.32
C TYR A 147 -5.63 -12.65 -3.46
N THR A 148 -5.87 -13.31 -2.32
CA THR A 148 -6.93 -12.91 -1.38
C THR A 148 -6.47 -11.91 -0.32
N ASN A 149 -5.17 -11.75 -0.12
CA ASN A 149 -4.59 -10.84 0.87
C ASN A 149 -3.93 -9.66 0.16
N ASN A 150 -4.45 -8.45 0.35
CA ASN A 150 -3.85 -7.22 -0.18
C ASN A 150 -2.74 -6.70 0.75
N GLY A 151 -1.92 -7.63 1.23
CA GLY A 151 -0.84 -7.41 2.18
C GLY A 151 0.51 -7.65 1.53
N LEU A 152 1.50 -6.85 1.93
CA LEU A 152 2.89 -7.00 1.52
C LEU A 152 3.80 -7.31 2.71
N VAL A 153 4.94 -7.91 2.41
CA VAL A 153 6.07 -8.08 3.32
C VAL A 153 7.27 -7.36 2.73
N MET A 154 7.79 -6.37 3.46
CA MET A 154 9.07 -5.73 3.19
C MET A 154 10.16 -6.47 3.95
N HIS A 155 11.08 -7.08 3.22
CA HIS A 155 12.16 -7.91 3.74
C HIS A 155 13.50 -7.35 3.30
N ALA A 156 14.38 -7.09 4.26
CA ALA A 156 15.72 -6.63 3.99
C ALA A 156 16.58 -7.73 3.31
N LYS A 157 17.49 -7.33 2.43
CA LYS A 157 18.52 -8.23 1.88
C LYS A 157 19.54 -8.56 2.94
N SER A 158 20.10 -9.77 2.87
CA SER A 158 21.17 -10.21 3.77
C SER A 158 22.31 -9.20 3.85
N GLY A 159 22.70 -8.84 5.08
CA GLY A 159 23.70 -7.82 5.38
C GLY A 159 23.13 -6.40 5.55
N SER A 160 21.84 -6.17 5.25
CA SER A 160 21.19 -4.87 5.42
C SER A 160 20.95 -4.58 6.90
N LYS A 161 21.48 -3.45 7.37
CA LYS A 161 21.30 -2.97 8.74
C LYS A 161 19.88 -2.48 8.97
N LEU A 162 19.54 -2.30 10.24
CA LEU A 162 18.24 -1.82 10.70
C LEU A 162 17.88 -0.45 10.11
N SER A 163 16.64 -0.37 9.62
CA SER A 163 15.92 0.88 9.39
C SER A 163 14.58 0.85 10.14
N LYS A 164 14.13 2.03 10.57
CA LYS A 164 12.80 2.21 11.16
C LYS A 164 11.99 3.24 10.39
N PHE A 165 10.71 2.93 10.24
CA PHE A 165 9.71 3.74 9.55
C PHE A 165 8.55 4.04 10.48
N ASN A 166 7.84 5.13 10.24
CA ASN A 166 6.59 5.39 10.96
C ASN A 166 5.53 4.34 10.60
N SER A 167 4.80 3.86 11.60
CA SER A 167 3.61 3.04 11.43
C SER A 167 2.35 3.90 11.25
N ARG A 168 1.19 3.27 11.06
CA ARG A 168 -0.10 3.98 11.03
C ARG A 168 -0.50 4.55 12.41
N GLU A 169 0.08 4.07 13.52
CA GLU A 169 -0.12 4.59 14.88
C GLU A 169 0.73 5.84 15.14
N ALA A 170 1.71 6.15 14.28
CA ALA A 170 2.57 7.32 14.44
C ALA A 170 1.76 8.64 14.47
N SER A 171 2.25 9.66 15.17
CA SER A 171 1.53 10.94 15.26
C SER A 171 1.51 11.74 13.94
N SER A 172 2.49 11.50 13.07
CA SER A 172 2.68 12.19 11.78
C SER A 172 3.49 11.34 10.81
N ASN A 173 3.52 11.74 9.53
CA ASN A 173 4.22 11.04 8.46
C ASN A 173 3.90 9.53 8.41
N LYS A 174 2.60 9.23 8.49
CA LYS A 174 2.06 7.86 8.44
C LYS A 174 2.22 7.27 7.03
N PRO A 175 2.40 5.95 6.90
CA PRO A 175 2.43 5.29 5.61
C PRO A 175 1.13 5.49 4.82
N TYR A 176 1.23 5.55 3.50
CA TYR A 176 0.07 5.58 2.59
C TYR A 176 0.42 5.02 1.21
N LEU A 177 -0.59 4.63 0.45
CA LEU A 177 -0.50 4.17 -0.93
C LEU A 177 -1.20 5.17 -1.84
N THR A 178 -0.46 5.74 -2.79
CA THR A 178 -1.01 6.59 -3.84
C THR A 178 -1.42 5.72 -5.02
N LEU A 179 -2.71 5.67 -5.34
CA LEU A 179 -3.22 5.03 -6.56
C LEU A 179 -3.58 6.07 -7.60
N THR A 180 -3.14 5.85 -8.84
CA THR A 180 -3.54 6.67 -9.99
C THR A 180 -4.16 5.80 -11.08
N GLY A 181 -5.27 6.24 -11.64
CA GLY A 181 -5.92 5.53 -12.74
C GLY A 181 -7.22 6.15 -13.20
N SER A 182 -7.66 5.73 -14.39
CA SER A 182 -8.95 6.12 -14.95
C SER A 182 -10.15 5.71 -14.08
N GLY A 183 -10.10 4.51 -13.50
CA GLY A 183 -11.16 4.03 -12.59
C GLY A 183 -11.14 4.72 -11.21
N VAL A 184 -9.96 5.17 -10.76
CA VAL A 184 -9.79 5.95 -9.53
C VAL A 184 -10.49 7.31 -9.60
N ALA A 185 -10.47 7.97 -10.76
CA ALA A 185 -11.16 9.25 -10.95
C ALA A 185 -12.67 9.16 -10.65
N VAL A 186 -13.30 8.05 -11.06
CA VAL A 186 -14.73 7.82 -10.88
C VAL A 186 -15.06 7.75 -9.38
N GLU A 187 -14.27 7.00 -8.61
CA GLU A 187 -14.42 6.89 -7.15
C GLU A 187 -14.24 8.26 -6.45
N THR A 188 -13.17 9.00 -6.77
CA THR A 188 -12.93 10.31 -6.17
C THR A 188 -14.07 11.30 -6.45
N GLN A 189 -14.63 11.29 -7.68
CA GLN A 189 -15.78 12.13 -8.00
C GLN A 189 -17.05 11.71 -7.26
N SER A 190 -17.34 10.41 -7.19
CA SER A 190 -18.48 9.88 -6.42
C SER A 190 -18.42 10.31 -4.95
N MET A 191 -17.25 10.12 -4.32
CA MET A 191 -17.02 10.53 -2.93
C MET A 191 -17.11 12.04 -2.73
N GLY A 192 -16.65 12.84 -3.69
CA GLY A 192 -16.79 14.29 -3.70
C GLY A 192 -18.25 14.75 -3.75
N LEU A 193 -19.05 14.13 -4.62
CA LEU A 193 -20.49 14.43 -4.78
C LEU A 193 -21.29 14.01 -3.53
N ILE A 194 -21.00 12.84 -2.97
CA ILE A 194 -21.61 12.37 -1.72
C ILE A 194 -21.32 13.35 -0.58
N LYS A 195 -20.05 13.74 -0.39
CA LYS A 195 -19.67 14.73 0.65
C LYS A 195 -20.35 16.09 0.44
N ALA A 196 -20.67 16.47 -0.79
CA ALA A 196 -21.40 17.71 -1.10
C ALA A 196 -22.91 17.61 -0.82
N LEU A 197 -23.50 16.41 -0.92
CA LEU A 197 -24.93 16.17 -0.66
C LEU A 197 -25.27 16.09 0.84
N PHE A 198 -24.28 15.82 1.69
CA PHE A 198 -24.44 15.74 3.15
C PHE A 198 -23.90 16.98 3.89
N ARG A 199 -23.80 18.13 3.21
CA ARG A 199 -23.49 19.44 3.80
C ARG A 199 -24.73 20.33 3.85
#